data_AF-A0ABD2RS16-F1
#
_entry.id   AF-A0ABD2RS16-F1
#
_cell.length_a   1.000
_cell.length_b   1.000
_cell.length_c   1.000
_cell.angle_alpha   90.00
_cell.angle_beta   90.00
_cell.angle_gamma   90.00
#
_symmetry.space_group_name_H-M   'P 1'
#
loop_
_entity.id
_entity.type
_entity.pdbx_description
1 polymer ?
#
loop_
_entity_poly.entity_id
_entity_poly.type
_entity_poly.pdbx_seq_one_letter_code
_entity_poly.pdbx_strand_id
1 'polypeptide(L)'
;MEWKSQYLSRGGRLVLINSVLDALPTYLMSVFPLPAKVEERIDALRRNFWWHGEKEYKGFHLVKWKILLLSKKQGGLAIKNLRKQNISLLMKWLWRFPLEGQSLWGRVIQAKYGKEGPWKTKEVTSTYGTSLWRSIRNLWHDFYAKTECNVNHGRKIRFREDN
;
A
#
# COMPACT_ATOMS: atom_id res chain seq x y z
N MET A 1 3.60 -18.53 -17.19
CA MET A 1 3.67 -17.44 -18.18
C MET A 1 5.14 -17.11 -18.37
N GLU A 2 5.74 -17.67 -19.41
CA GLU A 2 7.14 -17.44 -19.75
C GLU A 2 7.22 -16.17 -20.62
N TRP A 3 7.75 -15.10 -20.02
CA TRP A 3 8.01 -13.87 -20.74
C TRP A 3 9.38 -14.02 -21.43
N LYS A 4 9.43 -13.90 -22.76
CA LYS A 4 10.69 -13.89 -23.56
C LYS A 4 11.58 -12.69 -23.18
N SER A 5 12.24 -12.77 -22.04
CA SER A 5 13.07 -11.71 -21.46
C SER A 5 14.41 -11.56 -22.20
N GLN A 6 14.75 -12.53 -23.06
CA GLN A 6 15.98 -12.54 -23.87
C GLN A 6 16.14 -11.32 -24.80
N TYR A 7 15.05 -10.69 -25.26
CA TYR A 7 15.12 -9.57 -26.22
C TYR A 7 14.87 -8.19 -25.59
N LEU A 8 14.67 -8.10 -24.28
CA LEU A 8 14.34 -6.85 -23.61
C LEU A 8 15.59 -6.12 -23.12
N SER A 9 15.75 -4.88 -23.59
CA SER A 9 16.72 -3.93 -23.05
C SER A 9 16.46 -3.67 -21.56
N ARG A 10 17.47 -3.18 -20.81
CA ARG A 10 17.29 -2.79 -19.40
C ARG A 10 16.13 -1.80 -19.23
N GLY A 11 15.96 -0.86 -20.16
CA GLY A 11 14.82 0.06 -20.18
C GLY A 11 13.48 -0.66 -20.35
N GLY A 12 13.39 -1.61 -21.29
CA GLY A 12 12.19 -2.42 -21.50
C GLY A 12 11.82 -3.28 -20.28
N ARG A 13 12.82 -3.85 -19.60
CA ARG A 13 12.60 -4.59 -18.34
C ARG A 13 12.05 -3.70 -17.24
N LEU A 14 12.57 -2.47 -17.09
CA LEU A 14 12.06 -1.51 -16.11
C LEU A 14 10.58 -1.18 -16.37
N VAL A 15 10.25 -0.94 -17.64
CA VAL A 15 8.86 -0.65 -18.03
C VAL A 15 7.96 -1.84 -17.69
N LEU A 16 8.37 -3.06 -18.00
CA LEU A 16 7.57 -4.26 -17.72
C LEU A 16 7.40 -4.53 -16.22
N ILE A 17 8.44 -4.29 -15.41
CA ILE A 17 8.34 -4.35 -13.94
C ILE A 17 7.24 -3.39 -13.47
N ASN A 18 7.29 -2.14 -13.92
CA ASN A 18 6.39 -1.09 -13.45
C ASN A 18 4.96 -1.19 -14.01
N SER A 19 4.76 -1.76 -15.20
CA SER A 19 3.45 -1.88 -15.83
C SER A 19 2.75 -3.20 -15.49
N VAL A 20 3.49 -4.31 -15.41
CA VAL A 20 2.92 -5.66 -15.21
C VAL A 20 3.14 -6.14 -13.78
N LEU A 21 4.41 -6.27 -13.35
CA LEU A 21 4.74 -6.88 -12.05
C LEU A 21 4.29 -6.01 -10.86
N ASP A 22 4.14 -4.70 -11.04
CA ASP A 22 3.51 -3.79 -10.08
C ASP A 22 1.97 -3.84 -10.10
N ALA A 23 1.36 -3.99 -11.27
CA ALA A 23 -0.09 -3.99 -11.40
C ALA A 23 -0.74 -5.26 -10.84
N LEU A 24 -0.12 -6.42 -11.08
CA LEU A 24 -0.64 -7.73 -10.64
C LEU A 24 -0.95 -7.80 -9.13
N PRO A 25 -0.03 -7.45 -8.20
CA PRO A 25 -0.34 -7.48 -6.77
C PRO A 25 -1.19 -6.29 -6.30
N THR A 26 -1.37 -5.24 -7.11
CA THR A 26 -2.01 -3.99 -6.67
C THR A 26 -3.45 -4.22 -6.19
N TYR A 27 -4.21 -5.10 -6.84
CA TYR A 27 -5.58 -5.41 -6.41
C TYR A 27 -5.60 -6.01 -5.01
N LEU A 28 -4.79 -7.05 -4.76
CA LEU A 28 -4.72 -7.70 -3.44
C LEU A 28 -4.18 -6.75 -2.38
N MET A 29 -3.16 -5.97 -2.70
CA MET A 29 -2.63 -4.93 -1.80
C MET A 29 -3.62 -3.82 -1.50
N SER A 30 -4.64 -3.62 -2.34
CA SER A 30 -5.68 -2.62 -2.06
C SER A 30 -6.66 -3.07 -0.99
N VAL A 31 -6.81 -4.38 -0.76
CA VAL A 31 -7.78 -4.95 0.19
C VAL A 31 -7.11 -5.56 1.42
N PHE A 32 -5.91 -6.11 1.26
CA PHE A 32 -5.22 -6.90 2.28
C PHE A 32 -3.88 -6.27 2.71
N PRO A 33 -3.52 -6.33 4.01
CA PRO A 33 -2.17 -6.03 4.45
C PRO A 33 -1.20 -7.07 3.87
N LEU A 34 -0.13 -6.60 3.23
CA LEU A 34 0.84 -7.47 2.57
C LEU A 34 1.75 -8.15 3.61
N PRO A 35 1.75 -9.49 3.72
CA PRO A 35 2.67 -10.21 4.60
C PRO A 35 4.12 -10.03 4.14
N ALA A 36 5.06 -9.92 5.09
CA ALA A 36 6.48 -9.70 4.79
C ALA A 36 7.07 -10.75 3.83
N LYS A 37 6.79 -12.04 4.04
CA LYS A 37 7.25 -13.12 3.16
C LYS A 37 6.74 -12.99 1.72
N VAL A 38 5.52 -12.48 1.53
CA VAL A 38 4.95 -12.29 0.19
C VAL A 38 5.61 -11.10 -0.50
N GLU A 39 5.82 -10.00 0.23
CA GLU A 39 6.60 -8.86 -0.26
C GLU A 39 7.99 -9.31 -0.72
N GLU A 40 8.73 -10.02 0.13
CA GLU A 40 10.07 -10.53 -0.17
C GLU A 40 10.08 -11.41 -1.41
N ARG A 41 9.09 -12.29 -1.57
CA ARG A 41 8.97 -13.16 -2.74
C ARG A 41 8.71 -12.37 -4.03
N ILE A 42 7.84 -11.37 -3.98
CA ILE A 42 7.57 -10.51 -5.15
C ILE A 42 8.81 -9.67 -5.48
N ASP A 43 9.48 -9.10 -4.48
CA ASP A 43 10.71 -8.35 -4.66
C ASP A 43 11.85 -9.21 -5.21
N ALA A 44 11.93 -10.49 -4.80
CA ALA A 44 12.87 -11.44 -5.38
C ALA A 44 12.59 -11.68 -6.86
N LEU A 45 11.32 -11.88 -7.25
CA LEU A 45 10.95 -12.04 -8.66
C LEU A 45 11.31 -10.81 -9.50
N ARG A 46 10.99 -9.60 -9.02
CA ARG A 46 11.32 -8.35 -9.72
C ARG A 46 12.82 -8.14 -9.86
N ARG A 47 13.58 -8.48 -8.81
CA ARG A 47 15.03 -8.36 -8.78
C ARG A 47 15.70 -9.35 -9.72
N ASN A 48 15.26 -10.60 -9.71
CA ASN A 48 15.77 -11.62 -10.61
C ASN A 48 15.45 -11.26 -12.06
N PHE A 49 14.23 -10.78 -12.32
CA PHE A 49 13.86 -10.30 -13.66
C PHE A 49 14.71 -9.11 -14.12
N TRP A 50 15.01 -8.16 -13.22
CA TRP A 50 15.87 -7.01 -13.52
C TRP A 50 17.31 -7.43 -13.88
N TRP A 51 17.95 -8.23 -13.03
CA TRP A 51 19.37 -8.57 -13.16
C TRP A 51 19.66 -9.71 -14.14
N HIS A 52 18.84 -10.75 -14.13
CA HIS A 52 19.13 -12.02 -14.83
C HIS A 52 18.28 -12.21 -16.08
N GLY A 53 17.05 -11.68 -16.09
CA GLY A 53 16.11 -11.98 -17.18
C GLY A 53 15.85 -13.48 -17.27
N GLU A 54 15.85 -14.05 -18.49
CA GLU A 54 15.61 -15.49 -18.74
C GLU A 54 16.88 -16.36 -18.72
N LYS A 55 18.08 -15.75 -18.76
CA LYS A 55 19.32 -16.54 -18.81
C LYS A 55 19.63 -17.08 -17.42
N GLU A 56 19.96 -18.38 -17.34
CA GLU A 56 20.49 -19.09 -16.15
C GLU A 56 21.84 -18.53 -15.63
N TYR A 57 22.22 -17.34 -16.03
CA TYR A 57 23.45 -16.71 -15.59
C TYR A 57 23.25 -16.17 -14.18
N LYS A 58 23.95 -16.73 -13.18
CA LYS A 58 24.05 -16.17 -11.83
C LYS A 58 24.90 -14.89 -11.85
N GLY A 59 24.39 -13.83 -12.46
CA GLY A 59 25.02 -12.50 -12.43
C GLY A 59 24.98 -11.91 -11.02
N PHE A 60 25.99 -11.12 -10.66
CA PHE A 60 26.03 -10.44 -9.36
C PHE A 60 25.00 -9.29 -9.31
N HIS A 61 24.35 -9.12 -8.16
CA HIS A 61 23.54 -7.94 -7.89
C HIS A 61 24.44 -6.74 -7.60
N LEU A 62 24.71 -5.93 -8.63
CA LEU A 62 25.66 -4.81 -8.52
C LEU A 62 25.17 -3.69 -7.59
N VAL A 63 23.85 -3.56 -7.39
CA VAL A 63 23.24 -2.51 -6.58
C VAL A 63 22.21 -3.11 -5.64
N LYS A 64 22.20 -2.64 -4.38
CA LYS A 64 21.19 -3.02 -3.39
C LYS A 64 19.79 -2.65 -3.93
N TRP A 65 18.85 -3.58 -3.84
CA TRP A 65 17.46 -3.37 -4.31
C TRP A 65 16.81 -2.12 -3.73
N LYS A 66 17.05 -1.82 -2.45
CA LYS A 66 16.54 -0.61 -1.79
C LYS A 66 16.96 0.69 -2.49
N ILE A 67 18.11 0.72 -3.15
CA ILE A 67 18.57 1.89 -3.93
C ILE A 67 17.77 1.98 -5.24
N LEU A 68 17.48 0.86 -5.90
CA LEU A 68 16.68 0.84 -7.13
C LEU A 68 15.23 1.32 -6.90
N LEU A 69 14.69 1.14 -5.69
CA LEU A 69 13.37 1.64 -5.29
C LEU A 69 13.31 3.16 -5.07
N LEU A 70 14.46 3.86 -4.98
CA LEU A 70 14.48 5.31 -4.79
C LEU A 70 14.03 6.04 -6.06
N SER A 71 13.63 7.30 -5.90
CA SER A 71 13.28 8.15 -7.04
C SER A 71 14.49 8.38 -7.95
N LYS A 72 14.26 8.69 -9.23
CA LYS A 72 15.34 9.03 -10.17
C LYS A 72 16.19 10.22 -9.69
N LYS A 73 15.56 11.19 -9.01
CA LYS A 73 16.24 12.34 -8.40
C LYS A 73 17.22 11.94 -7.28
N GLN A 74 16.98 10.79 -6.63
CA GLN A 74 17.81 10.24 -5.57
C GLN A 74 18.76 9.13 -6.07
N GLY A 75 18.96 9.02 -7.40
CA GLY A 75 19.85 8.02 -8.00
C GLY A 75 19.26 6.61 -8.10
N GLY A 76 17.96 6.44 -7.86
CA GLY A 76 17.24 5.17 -8.04
C GLY A 76 16.56 5.03 -9.41
N LEU A 77 15.85 3.92 -9.61
CA LEU A 77 15.14 3.63 -10.86
C LEU A 77 13.64 3.95 -10.80
N ALA A 78 13.16 4.52 -9.69
CA ALA A 78 11.76 4.77 -9.41
C ALA A 78 10.87 3.52 -9.49
N ILE A 79 11.41 2.35 -9.12
CA ILE A 79 10.62 1.14 -8.91
C ILE A 79 9.79 1.33 -7.64
N LYS A 80 8.51 0.95 -7.66
CA LYS A 80 7.61 1.16 -6.50
C LYS A 80 8.02 0.28 -5.33
N ASN A 81 8.08 0.87 -4.14
CA ASN A 81 8.20 0.13 -2.89
C ASN A 81 6.83 -0.46 -2.52
N LEU A 82 6.73 -1.79 -2.53
CA LEU A 82 5.48 -2.52 -2.29
C LEU A 82 4.89 -2.25 -0.91
N ARG A 83 5.70 -2.25 0.15
CA ARG A 83 5.25 -1.94 1.51
C ARG A 83 4.60 -0.57 1.58
N LYS A 84 5.29 0.45 1.05
CA LYS A 84 4.77 1.83 1.03
C LYS A 84 3.49 1.92 0.20
N GLN A 85 3.45 1.29 -0.97
CA GLN A 85 2.27 1.25 -1.82
C GLN A 85 1.08 0.58 -1.12
N ASN A 86 1.28 -0.56 -0.47
CA ASN A 86 0.25 -1.26 0.29
C ASN A 86 -0.29 -0.39 1.44
N ILE A 87 0.58 0.20 2.26
CA ILE A 87 0.17 1.10 3.34
C ILE A 87 -0.65 2.28 2.79
N SER A 88 -0.21 2.92 1.71
CA SER A 88 -0.95 4.01 1.07
C SER A 88 -2.31 3.58 0.54
N LEU A 89 -2.41 2.39 -0.07
CA LEU A 89 -3.70 1.86 -0.55
C LEU A 89 -4.65 1.52 0.61
N LEU A 90 -4.13 1.03 1.73
CA LEU A 90 -4.94 0.78 2.93
C LEU A 90 -5.40 2.09 3.57
N MET A 91 -4.54 3.11 3.64
CA MET A 91 -4.89 4.46 4.11
C MET A 91 -6.00 5.11 3.27
N LYS A 92 -6.09 4.79 1.97
CA LYS A 92 -7.19 5.25 1.12
C LYS A 92 -8.55 4.85 1.68
N TRP A 93 -8.68 3.69 2.33
CA TRP A 93 -9.95 3.27 2.94
C TRP A 93 -10.30 4.09 4.18
N LEU A 94 -9.32 4.51 4.97
CA LEU A 94 -9.52 5.44 6.09
C LEU A 94 -10.06 6.78 5.59
N TRP A 95 -9.54 7.29 4.48
CA TRP A 95 -10.05 8.50 3.84
C TRP A 95 -11.47 8.34 3.28
N ARG A 96 -11.78 7.19 2.68
CA ARG A 96 -13.10 6.92 2.09
C ARG A 96 -14.19 6.73 3.14
N PHE A 97 -13.86 6.18 4.32
CA PHE A 97 -14.82 5.90 5.39
C PHE A 97 -15.75 7.08 5.77
N PRO A 98 -15.23 8.28 6.08
CA PRO A 98 -16.06 9.45 6.39
C PRO A 98 -16.81 10.02 5.18
N LEU A 99 -16.26 9.87 3.97
CA LEU A 99 -16.82 10.42 2.74
C LEU A 99 -17.96 9.55 2.20
N GLU A 100 -17.80 8.23 2.29
CA GLU A 100 -18.74 7.22 1.80
C GLU A 100 -19.54 6.58 2.94
N GLY A 101 -19.88 7.35 3.97
CA GLY A 101 -20.57 6.83 5.16
C GLY A 101 -21.92 6.15 4.90
N GLN A 102 -22.53 6.36 3.72
CA GLN A 102 -23.79 5.73 3.30
C GLN A 102 -23.59 4.43 2.48
N SER A 103 -22.36 4.12 2.10
CA SER A 103 -22.05 2.90 1.36
C SER A 103 -22.36 1.63 2.17
N LEU A 104 -22.72 0.54 1.49
CA LEU A 104 -22.97 -0.75 2.15
C LEU A 104 -21.78 -1.22 2.99
N TRP A 105 -20.57 -1.12 2.44
CA TRP A 105 -19.35 -1.49 3.16
C TRP A 105 -19.14 -0.62 4.41
N GLY A 106 -19.36 0.69 4.30
CA GLY A 106 -19.24 1.62 5.42
C GLY A 106 -20.23 1.32 6.54
N ARG A 107 -21.49 1.00 6.19
CA ARG A 107 -22.53 0.58 7.14
C ARG A 107 -22.19 -0.73 7.83
N VAL A 108 -21.67 -1.72 7.11
CA VAL A 108 -21.23 -3.01 7.71
C VAL A 108 -20.08 -2.81 8.68
N ILE A 109 -19.09 -2.00 8.30
CA ILE A 109 -17.95 -1.66 9.16
C ILE A 109 -18.42 -0.91 10.41
N GLN A 110 -19.31 0.07 10.26
CA GLN A 110 -19.87 0.82 11.37
C GLN A 110 -20.71 -0.07 12.30
N ALA A 111 -21.52 -0.98 11.76
CA ALA A 111 -22.31 -1.91 12.55
C ALA A 111 -21.42 -2.90 13.33
N LYS A 112 -20.35 -3.39 12.71
CA LYS A 112 -19.45 -4.38 13.32
C LYS A 112 -18.49 -3.79 14.36
N TYR A 113 -17.91 -2.63 14.09
CA TYR A 113 -16.85 -2.05 14.92
C TYR A 113 -17.29 -0.80 15.69
N GLY A 114 -18.47 -0.27 15.43
CA GLY A 114 -18.94 0.98 16.02
C GLY A 114 -18.21 2.21 15.45
N LYS A 115 -18.80 3.37 15.70
CA LYS A 115 -18.27 4.68 15.29
C LYS A 115 -17.76 5.45 16.49
N GLU A 116 -16.65 6.15 16.33
CA GLU A 116 -16.04 7.01 17.35
C GLU A 116 -15.79 8.40 16.74
N GLY A 117 -16.85 9.20 16.63
CA GLY A 117 -16.81 10.49 15.93
C GLY A 117 -16.99 10.37 14.41
N PRO A 118 -16.91 11.48 13.65
CA PRO A 118 -17.28 11.49 12.23
C PRO A 118 -16.31 10.72 11.34
N TRP A 119 -15.06 10.58 11.79
CA TRP A 119 -13.92 10.22 10.93
C TRP A 119 -13.31 8.85 11.22
N LYS A 120 -13.59 8.24 12.38
CA LYS A 120 -12.97 6.98 12.80
C LYS A 120 -13.98 5.99 13.40
N THR A 121 -13.67 4.70 13.29
CA THR A 121 -14.35 3.64 14.06
C THR A 121 -13.72 3.51 15.44
N LYS A 122 -14.43 2.87 16.38
CA LYS A 122 -13.84 2.46 17.66
C LYS A 122 -12.66 1.52 17.43
N GLU A 123 -11.77 1.43 18.41
CA GLU A 123 -10.68 0.46 18.38
C GLU A 123 -11.23 -0.97 18.35
N VAL A 124 -10.59 -1.82 17.53
CA VAL A 124 -11.00 -3.21 17.38
C VAL A 124 -10.38 -4.04 18.49
N THR A 125 -11.13 -4.27 19.57
CA THR A 125 -10.70 -5.02 20.75
C THR A 125 -10.96 -6.53 20.67
N SER A 126 -11.46 -7.04 19.53
CA SER A 126 -11.80 -8.46 19.40
C SER A 126 -10.57 -9.38 19.55
N THR A 127 -10.71 -10.38 20.41
CA THR A 127 -9.70 -11.40 20.77
C THR A 127 -9.47 -12.42 19.64
N TYR A 128 -10.39 -12.57 18.69
CA TYR A 128 -10.33 -13.58 17.64
C TYR A 128 -10.03 -12.97 16.26
N GLY A 129 -8.82 -13.24 15.76
CA GLY A 129 -8.40 -12.97 14.38
C GLY A 129 -7.85 -11.56 14.11
N THR A 130 -6.89 -11.49 13.20
CA THR A 130 -6.40 -10.25 12.58
C THR A 130 -7.42 -9.78 11.54
N SER A 131 -8.46 -9.06 11.97
CA SER A 131 -9.43 -8.52 11.01
C SER A 131 -8.78 -7.50 10.06
N LEU A 132 -9.15 -7.53 8.78
CA LEU A 132 -8.63 -6.58 7.78
C LEU A 132 -8.82 -5.13 8.21
N TRP A 133 -9.99 -4.84 8.77
CA TRP A 133 -10.30 -3.51 9.28
C TRP A 133 -9.45 -3.13 10.48
N ARG A 134 -9.04 -4.08 11.34
CA ARG A 134 -8.08 -3.81 12.43
C ARG A 134 -6.73 -3.35 11.87
N SER A 135 -6.20 -4.03 10.86
CA SER A 135 -4.96 -3.60 10.20
C SER A 135 -5.08 -2.22 9.57
N ILE A 136 -6.21 -1.91 8.92
CA ILE A 136 -6.49 -0.58 8.36
C ILE A 136 -6.61 0.46 9.48
N ARG A 137 -7.37 0.17 10.54
CA ARG A 137 -7.62 1.08 11.67
C ARG A 137 -6.35 1.40 12.46
N ASN A 138 -5.40 0.47 12.55
CA ASN A 138 -4.10 0.70 13.19
C ASN A 138 -3.25 1.73 12.43
N LEU A 139 -3.45 1.89 11.12
CA LEU A 139 -2.78 2.92 10.31
C LEU A 139 -3.33 4.33 10.55
N TRP A 140 -4.35 4.49 11.39
CA TRP A 140 -4.97 5.79 11.66
C TRP A 140 -3.99 6.82 12.22
N HIS A 141 -3.06 6.41 13.09
CA HIS A 141 -2.06 7.32 13.65
C HIS A 141 -1.14 7.89 12.56
N ASP A 142 -0.61 7.00 11.70
CA ASP A 142 0.24 7.39 10.57
C ASP A 142 -0.53 8.21 9.53
N PHE A 143 -1.81 7.93 9.36
CA PHE A 143 -2.69 8.65 8.45
C PHE A 143 -2.92 10.07 8.96
N TYR A 144 -3.34 10.22 10.22
CA TYR A 144 -3.61 11.51 10.84
C TYR A 144 -2.37 12.43 10.81
N ALA A 145 -1.19 11.88 11.10
CA ALA A 145 0.07 12.62 11.03
C ALA A 145 0.43 13.13 9.62
N LYS A 146 -0.14 12.55 8.56
CA LYS A 146 0.14 12.88 7.15
C LYS A 146 -1.01 13.63 6.48
N THR A 147 -2.09 13.91 7.19
CA THR A 147 -3.27 14.60 6.65
C THR A 147 -3.42 15.97 7.28
N GLU A 148 -3.47 16.99 6.45
CA GLU A 148 -3.84 18.34 6.86
C GLU A 148 -5.33 18.55 6.53
N CYS A 149 -6.13 18.92 7.54
CA CYS A 149 -7.54 19.21 7.34
C CYS A 149 -7.69 20.69 6.98
N ASN A 150 -7.87 21.01 5.70
CA ASN A 150 -8.18 22.38 5.30
C ASN A 150 -9.67 22.66 5.54
N VAL A 151 -9.97 23.48 6.55
CA VAL A 151 -11.34 23.76 7.01
C VAL A 151 -11.98 24.79 6.10
N ASN A 152 -12.52 24.36 4.97
CA ASN A 152 -13.22 25.29 4.08
C ASN A 152 -14.62 25.65 4.58
N HIS A 153 -15.31 24.80 5.35
CA HIS A 153 -16.56 25.18 6.04
C HIS A 153 -16.83 24.32 7.29
N GLY A 154 -16.91 24.97 8.46
CA GLY A 154 -16.99 24.39 9.80
C GLY A 154 -18.31 23.69 10.18
N ARG A 155 -18.70 22.61 9.49
CA ARG A 155 -19.86 21.78 9.89
C ARG A 155 -19.54 20.37 10.38
N LYS A 156 -18.28 19.90 10.30
CA LYS A 156 -17.92 18.50 10.59
C LYS A 156 -16.88 18.28 11.70
N ILE A 157 -16.44 19.34 12.37
CA ILE A 157 -15.45 19.25 13.45
C ILE A 157 -16.06 19.91 14.68
N ARG A 158 -16.33 19.11 15.73
CA ARG A 158 -16.67 19.64 17.05
C ARG A 158 -15.35 19.86 17.79
N PHE A 159 -14.90 21.10 17.86
CA PHE A 159 -13.92 21.56 18.83
C PHE A 159 -14.70 21.92 20.10
N ARG A 160 -14.79 21.01 21.05
CA ARG A 160 -14.99 21.35 22.46
C ARG A 160 -14.20 20.34 23.29
N GLU A 161 -13.07 20.83 23.80
CA GLU A 161 -12.45 20.33 25.02
C GLU A 161 -13.24 20.98 26.16
N ASP A 162 -13.91 20.18 26.98
CA ASP A 162 -14.49 20.64 28.23
C ASP A 162 -13.58 20.21 29.38
N ASN A 163 -13.18 21.23 30.14
CA ASN A 163 -12.71 21.28 31.54
C ASN A 163 -11.21 21.33 31.81
#